data_AF-A0A258AVJ5-F1
#
_entry.id   AF-A0A258AVJ5-F1
#
_cell.length_a   1.000
_cell.length_b   1.000
_cell.length_c   1.000
_cell.angle_alpha   90.00
_cell.angle_beta   90.00
_cell.angle_gamma   90.00
#
_symmetry.space_group_name_H-M   'P 1'
#
loop_
_entity.id
_entity.type
_entity.pdbx_description
1 polymer ?
#
loop_
_entity_poly.entity_id
_entity_poly.type
_entity_poly.pdbx_seq_one_letter_code
_entity_poly.pdbx_strand_id
1 'polypeptide(L)'
;MCTNHPLLPALALCLITCFAAQGQNSPQQEGASTNAPHISSLGTRFVSVSGTTVVFAIWETRLSEWNEFLRQKKYPWSYKPHFEQSLEHPVVGVNLQDAVAFCNWLTETEREKHLLDSSQSYRLPTPEEWDSAVGLARGRKKLSLSAEDRLLDDRVYPWGQDWPPPAKTANFADGEIPGYRDGYPYTAPVGSFPATSEGLYDLAGNVWEWTQPVEIRAQPTGILRGGSWAYFRAECLTSAYQYVVPADLRAPTIGFRCVFDDKRRTANLLAASDAEKKQALDERMKAMTENRKVDATAVEALRKKMQGKGDDEGLPDPSSLKPAVADGSTFVNALGMRFVPLQEKGPLLICATETSVREFETWLNDAGRTWSQRPSFLLGGTHPAAGVSWEDATAFCAWLTERDRASKLIPAKASYRLPRDPEWSLAAGLKNETGADPAARHLADKTHYPWTPKADDWKPPALSANLDATKISGTTDTYSYTAPVDSARANAIGLYEMGGNVSEWCEDAWPGAPEERVIRGGSWLSFDKDALLTSARSHALKNVARADLGFRCLLDLGTP
;
A
#
# COMPACT_ATOMS: atom_id res chain seq x y z
N MET A 1 -22.19 16.36 -83.56
CA MET A 1 -23.14 16.26 -82.44
C MET A 1 -22.66 15.12 -81.56
N CYS A 2 -22.47 15.43 -80.26
CA CYS A 2 -22.40 14.53 -79.09
C CYS A 2 -21.36 13.40 -79.10
N THR A 3 -20.53 13.11 -78.08
CA THR A 3 -20.05 13.73 -76.82
C THR A 3 -19.22 12.62 -76.13
N ASN A 4 -18.06 12.98 -75.55
CA ASN A 4 -17.44 12.56 -74.26
C ASN A 4 -17.45 11.07 -73.84
N HIS A 5 -16.34 10.49 -73.36
CA HIS A 5 -15.49 10.95 -72.25
C HIS A 5 -14.02 10.49 -72.36
N PRO A 6 -13.11 11.22 -71.70
CA PRO A 6 -11.98 10.58 -71.03
C PRO A 6 -11.61 11.16 -69.63
N LEU A 7 -10.85 10.36 -68.89
CA LEU A 7 -9.74 10.67 -67.95
C LEU A 7 -9.96 11.35 -66.56
N LEU A 8 -9.37 10.70 -65.55
CA LEU A 8 -8.92 11.15 -64.20
C LEU A 8 -7.80 12.25 -64.29
N PRO A 9 -7.20 12.77 -63.20
CA PRO A 9 -7.61 13.09 -61.79
C PRO A 9 -7.17 14.52 -61.34
N ALA A 10 -7.51 15.00 -60.12
CA ALA A 10 -6.66 15.88 -59.28
C ALA A 10 -7.32 16.41 -57.96
N LEU A 11 -6.54 16.28 -56.87
CA LEU A 11 -6.29 17.17 -55.72
C LEU A 11 -7.33 18.19 -55.15
N ALA A 12 -7.52 18.04 -53.83
CA ALA A 12 -7.31 19.03 -52.76
C ALA A 12 -8.45 19.90 -52.19
N LEU A 13 -8.36 20.01 -50.86
CA LEU A 13 -8.60 21.14 -49.95
C LEU A 13 -9.86 21.17 -49.09
N CYS A 14 -9.58 21.32 -47.78
CA CYS A 14 -10.45 21.60 -46.66
C CYS A 14 -11.38 22.81 -46.88
N LEU A 15 -12.59 22.73 -46.32
CA LEU A 15 -13.29 23.85 -45.71
C LEU A 15 -14.26 23.30 -44.65
N ILE A 16 -13.91 23.49 -43.38
CA ILE A 16 -14.79 23.30 -42.22
C ILE A 16 -15.66 24.57 -42.15
N THR A 17 -16.98 24.42 -42.26
CA THR A 17 -17.93 25.49 -41.96
C THR A 17 -18.58 25.23 -40.60
N CYS A 18 -18.34 26.17 -39.68
CA CYS A 18 -19.05 26.32 -38.42
C CYS A 18 -20.54 26.65 -38.68
N PHE A 19 -21.44 26.01 -37.93
CA PHE A 19 -22.69 26.62 -37.54
C PHE A 19 -22.88 26.46 -36.03
N ALA A 20 -22.84 27.60 -35.34
CA ALA A 20 -23.24 27.74 -33.96
C ALA A 20 -24.76 27.86 -33.88
N ALA A 21 -25.37 27.11 -32.98
CA ALA A 21 -26.68 27.43 -32.43
C ALA A 21 -26.61 27.23 -30.91
N GLN A 22 -26.65 28.36 -30.20
CA GLN A 22 -26.73 28.43 -28.75
C GLN A 22 -28.12 27.99 -28.30
N GLY A 23 -28.17 27.03 -27.39
CA GLY A 23 -29.35 26.69 -26.60
C GLY A 23 -28.87 26.25 -25.22
N GLN A 24 -29.05 27.11 -24.22
CA GLN A 24 -28.77 26.81 -22.83
C GLN A 24 -29.63 25.64 -22.35
N ASN A 25 -29.00 24.56 -21.91
CA ASN A 25 -29.49 23.65 -20.88
C ASN A 25 -28.30 22.83 -20.40
N SER A 26 -27.89 23.06 -19.16
CA SER A 26 -26.89 22.27 -18.45
C SER A 26 -27.43 20.86 -18.23
N PRO A 27 -26.82 19.79 -18.76
CA PRO A 27 -27.16 18.44 -18.33
C PRO A 27 -26.31 18.11 -17.11
N GLN A 28 -27.01 17.74 -16.04
CA GLN A 28 -26.48 17.08 -14.86
C GLN A 28 -25.46 16.00 -15.25
N GLN A 29 -24.33 15.97 -14.54
CA GLN A 29 -23.42 14.83 -14.58
C GLN A 29 -24.14 13.59 -14.04
N GLU A 30 -24.75 12.82 -14.96
CA GLU A 30 -25.12 11.44 -14.70
C GLU A 30 -23.85 10.65 -14.39
N GLY A 31 -23.89 9.88 -13.30
CA GLY A 31 -22.76 9.10 -12.81
C GLY A 31 -22.20 8.16 -13.87
N ALA A 32 -20.93 8.38 -14.23
CA ALA A 32 -20.19 7.46 -15.07
C ALA A 32 -20.13 6.08 -14.39
N SER A 33 -20.63 5.05 -15.08
CA SER A 33 -20.58 3.68 -14.60
C SER A 33 -19.13 3.24 -14.33
N THR A 34 -18.87 2.64 -13.18
CA THR A 34 -17.55 2.22 -12.66
C THR A 34 -16.91 1.01 -13.38
N ASN A 35 -17.39 0.63 -14.57
CA ASN A 35 -17.03 -0.62 -15.26
C ASN A 35 -16.53 -0.47 -16.71
N ALA A 36 -16.20 0.74 -17.18
CA ALA A 36 -15.59 0.87 -18.49
C ALA A 36 -14.18 0.23 -18.49
N PRO A 37 -13.86 -0.67 -19.44
CA PRO A 37 -12.53 -1.27 -19.51
C PRO A 37 -11.49 -0.19 -19.84
N HIS A 38 -10.46 -0.08 -19.01
CA HIS A 38 -9.34 0.84 -19.26
C HIS A 38 -8.48 0.30 -20.41
N ILE A 39 -8.09 1.16 -21.35
CA ILE A 39 -7.25 0.81 -22.50
C ILE A 39 -6.12 1.82 -22.57
N SER A 40 -4.87 1.35 -22.52
CA SER A 40 -3.71 2.23 -22.65
C SER A 40 -3.59 2.79 -24.07
N SER A 41 -2.80 3.84 -24.22
CA SER A 41 -2.37 4.39 -25.51
C SER A 41 -1.58 3.41 -26.39
N LEU A 42 -1.15 2.27 -25.83
CA LEU A 42 -0.53 1.16 -26.55
C LEU A 42 -1.54 0.07 -26.96
N GLY A 43 -2.83 0.25 -26.65
CA GLY A 43 -3.89 -0.72 -26.95
C GLY A 43 -3.96 -1.89 -25.98
N THR A 44 -3.23 -1.85 -24.86
CA THR A 44 -3.32 -2.85 -23.78
C THR A 44 -4.65 -2.65 -23.06
N ARG A 45 -5.46 -3.71 -22.97
CA ARG A 45 -6.71 -3.69 -22.20
C ARG A 45 -6.45 -4.06 -20.75
N PHE A 46 -7.22 -3.48 -19.85
CA PHE A 46 -7.17 -3.79 -18.43
C PHE A 46 -8.53 -4.22 -17.89
N VAL A 47 -8.52 -5.17 -16.94
CA VAL A 47 -9.73 -5.77 -16.34
C VAL A 47 -9.68 -5.73 -14.82
N SER A 48 -10.86 -5.64 -14.22
CA SER A 48 -11.03 -5.70 -12.77
C SER A 48 -10.74 -7.10 -12.25
N VAL A 49 -9.95 -7.19 -11.19
CA VAL A 49 -9.74 -8.42 -10.42
C VAL A 49 -10.46 -8.27 -9.09
N SER A 50 -11.14 -9.34 -8.67
CA SER A 50 -11.84 -9.34 -7.38
C SER A 50 -10.82 -9.33 -6.24
N GLY A 51 -11.00 -8.43 -5.26
CA GLY A 51 -10.10 -8.30 -4.12
C GLY A 51 -8.96 -7.28 -4.32
N THR A 52 -8.86 -6.64 -5.50
CA THR A 52 -7.87 -5.59 -5.77
C THR A 52 -8.54 -4.26 -6.07
N THR A 53 -7.86 -3.15 -5.75
CA THR A 53 -8.31 -1.80 -6.13
C THR A 53 -7.82 -1.40 -7.53
N VAL A 54 -6.74 -2.01 -7.99
CA VAL A 54 -6.21 -1.87 -9.35
C VAL A 54 -6.99 -2.68 -10.39
N VAL A 55 -6.77 -2.38 -11.67
CA VAL A 55 -7.13 -3.24 -12.79
C VAL A 55 -5.87 -3.79 -13.46
N PHE A 56 -5.91 -5.03 -13.91
CA PHE A 56 -4.76 -5.76 -14.45
C PHE A 56 -4.71 -5.69 -15.97
N ALA A 57 -3.52 -5.50 -16.55
CA ALA A 57 -3.32 -5.76 -17.97
C ALA A 57 -3.68 -7.22 -18.25
N ILE A 58 -4.45 -7.45 -19.33
CA ILE A 58 -4.98 -8.78 -19.63
C ILE A 58 -3.89 -9.78 -20.04
N TRP A 59 -2.71 -9.31 -20.42
CA TRP A 59 -1.54 -10.12 -20.77
C TRP A 59 -0.25 -9.45 -20.27
N GLU A 60 0.84 -10.21 -20.31
CA GLU A 60 2.21 -9.72 -20.14
C GLU A 60 2.53 -8.59 -21.13
N THR A 61 3.48 -7.71 -20.79
CA THR A 61 3.91 -6.62 -21.67
C THR A 61 4.58 -7.19 -22.92
N ARG A 62 4.07 -6.80 -24.09
CA ARG A 62 4.55 -7.33 -25.38
C ARG A 62 5.84 -6.67 -25.84
N LEU A 63 6.55 -7.38 -26.71
CA LEU A 63 7.74 -6.86 -27.38
C LEU A 63 7.42 -5.62 -28.25
N SER A 64 6.23 -5.54 -28.86
CA SER A 64 5.76 -4.32 -29.56
C SER A 64 5.70 -3.09 -28.66
N GLU A 65 5.11 -3.26 -27.47
CA GLU A 65 4.95 -2.20 -26.47
C GLU A 65 6.32 -1.76 -25.94
N TRP A 66 7.17 -2.74 -25.62
CA TRP A 66 8.55 -2.51 -25.20
C TRP A 66 9.37 -1.75 -26.26
N ASN A 67 9.26 -2.14 -27.53
CA ASN A 67 9.98 -1.46 -28.61
C ASN A 67 9.55 0.01 -28.76
N GLU A 68 8.29 0.34 -28.49
CA GLU A 68 7.82 1.72 -28.49
C GLU A 68 8.45 2.53 -27.33
N PHE A 69 8.58 1.93 -26.14
CA PHE A 69 9.33 2.52 -25.02
C PHE A 69 10.79 2.79 -25.39
N LEU A 70 11.49 1.79 -25.93
CA LEU A 70 12.89 1.95 -26.35
C LEU A 70 13.05 3.06 -27.40
N ARG A 71 12.13 3.11 -28.38
CA ARG A 71 12.15 4.11 -29.45
C ARG A 71 11.95 5.53 -28.91
N GLN A 72 11.02 5.73 -27.99
CA GLN A 72 10.72 7.06 -27.45
C GLN A 72 11.78 7.55 -26.45
N LYS A 73 12.20 6.71 -25.50
CA LYS A 73 13.12 7.10 -24.43
C LYS A 73 14.60 6.90 -24.76
N LYS A 74 14.92 6.21 -25.87
CA LYS A 74 16.29 5.77 -26.20
C LYS A 74 16.91 5.01 -25.03
N TYR A 75 16.11 4.20 -24.35
CA TYR A 75 16.47 3.52 -23.12
C TYR A 75 17.59 2.48 -23.40
N PRO A 76 18.67 2.42 -22.58
CA PRO A 76 19.83 1.60 -22.85
C PRO A 76 19.59 0.13 -22.49
N TRP A 77 18.88 -0.58 -23.35
CA TRP A 77 18.59 -2.01 -23.23
C TRP A 77 19.10 -2.74 -24.48
N SER A 78 19.89 -3.79 -24.29
CA SER A 78 20.57 -4.52 -25.38
C SER A 78 20.42 -6.04 -25.28
N TYR A 79 19.51 -6.52 -24.42
CA TYR A 79 19.31 -7.95 -24.24
C TYR A 79 18.74 -8.58 -25.50
N LYS A 80 19.32 -9.71 -25.93
CA LYS A 80 18.85 -10.46 -27.08
C LYS A 80 18.77 -11.94 -26.70
N PRO A 81 17.56 -12.54 -26.60
CA PRO A 81 17.44 -13.96 -26.35
C PRO A 81 18.02 -14.77 -27.52
N HIS A 82 18.34 -16.03 -27.27
CA HIS A 82 18.88 -16.95 -28.29
C HIS A 82 17.78 -17.53 -29.21
N PHE A 83 16.53 -17.13 -29.02
CA PHE A 83 15.37 -17.50 -29.83
C PHE A 83 14.69 -16.27 -30.43
N GLU A 84 13.88 -16.49 -31.46
CA GLU A 84 13.13 -15.43 -32.11
C GLU A 84 11.82 -15.12 -31.37
N GLN A 85 11.45 -13.85 -31.32
CA GLN A 85 10.20 -13.36 -30.77
C GLN A 85 9.50 -12.50 -31.80
N SER A 86 8.20 -12.76 -32.03
CA SER A 86 7.36 -11.82 -32.76
C SER A 86 6.95 -10.65 -31.86
N LEU A 87 6.38 -9.61 -32.46
CA LEU A 87 5.89 -8.43 -31.74
C LEU A 87 4.76 -8.71 -30.72
N GLU A 88 4.12 -9.89 -30.81
CA GLU A 88 3.05 -10.32 -29.90
C GLU A 88 3.56 -11.21 -28.75
N HIS A 89 4.86 -11.53 -28.72
CA HIS A 89 5.45 -12.26 -27.60
C HIS A 89 5.68 -11.33 -26.41
N PRO A 90 5.73 -11.85 -25.16
CA PRO A 90 6.14 -11.07 -24.01
C PRO A 90 7.59 -10.59 -24.17
N VAL A 91 7.90 -9.39 -23.70
CA VAL A 91 9.29 -8.97 -23.57
C VAL A 91 10.01 -9.85 -22.54
N VAL A 92 11.23 -10.28 -22.85
CA VAL A 92 12.09 -11.04 -21.93
C VAL A 92 13.41 -10.34 -21.68
N GLY A 93 14.17 -10.76 -20.66
CA GLY A 93 15.49 -10.19 -20.39
C GLY A 93 15.45 -8.79 -19.80
N VAL A 94 14.34 -8.47 -19.14
CA VAL A 94 14.11 -7.24 -18.40
C VAL A 94 14.34 -7.50 -16.91
N ASN A 95 15.06 -6.61 -16.26
CA ASN A 95 15.17 -6.62 -14.80
C ASN A 95 14.06 -5.78 -14.18
N LEU A 96 14.02 -5.72 -12.85
CA LEU A 96 12.96 -5.03 -12.15
C LEU A 96 12.93 -3.52 -12.47
N GLN A 97 14.10 -2.89 -12.57
CA GLN A 97 14.21 -1.46 -12.85
C GLN A 97 13.76 -1.10 -14.28
N ASP A 98 13.99 -1.98 -15.24
CA ASP A 98 13.48 -1.82 -16.61
C ASP A 98 11.95 -1.82 -16.64
N ALA A 99 11.35 -2.79 -15.96
CA ALA A 99 9.90 -2.97 -15.91
C ALA A 99 9.25 -1.74 -15.23
N VAL A 100 9.84 -1.26 -14.14
CA VAL A 100 9.44 -0.01 -13.47
C VAL A 100 9.61 1.20 -14.38
N ALA A 101 10.74 1.30 -15.10
CA ALA A 101 10.98 2.40 -16.02
C ALA A 101 9.94 2.45 -17.15
N PHE A 102 9.50 1.29 -17.64
CA PHE A 102 8.42 1.19 -18.61
C PHE A 102 7.08 1.67 -18.04
N CYS A 103 6.70 1.23 -16.83
CA CYS A 103 5.48 1.68 -16.17
C CYS A 103 5.47 3.21 -15.96
N ASN A 104 6.61 3.76 -15.52
CA ASN A 104 6.78 5.20 -15.32
C ASN A 104 6.68 5.96 -16.65
N TRP A 105 7.35 5.48 -17.70
CA TRP A 105 7.26 6.09 -19.02
C TRP A 105 5.84 6.09 -19.57
N LEU A 106 5.12 4.98 -19.48
CA LEU A 106 3.75 4.90 -19.97
C LEU A 106 2.85 5.88 -19.22
N THR A 107 3.03 5.98 -17.90
CA THR A 107 2.34 6.96 -17.05
C THR A 107 2.63 8.40 -17.48
N GLU A 108 3.90 8.78 -17.58
CA GLU A 108 4.33 10.12 -17.99
C GLU A 108 3.78 10.47 -19.38
N THR A 109 3.93 9.56 -20.34
CA THR A 109 3.53 9.75 -21.74
C THR A 109 2.04 9.96 -21.87
N GLU A 110 1.24 9.20 -21.13
CA GLU A 110 -0.21 9.35 -21.17
C GLU A 110 -0.69 10.58 -20.39
N ARG A 111 0.02 11.01 -19.35
CA ARG A 111 -0.24 12.30 -18.68
C ARG A 111 0.07 13.48 -19.60
N GLU A 112 1.18 13.44 -20.32
CA GLU A 112 1.55 14.46 -21.34
C GLU A 112 0.51 14.54 -22.46
N LYS A 113 -0.10 13.40 -22.83
CA LYS A 113 -1.20 13.34 -23.81
C LYS A 113 -2.57 13.66 -23.21
N HIS A 114 -2.65 14.01 -21.93
CA HIS A 114 -3.89 14.22 -21.18
C HIS A 114 -4.86 13.03 -21.20
N LEU A 115 -4.33 11.82 -21.37
CA LEU A 115 -5.08 10.57 -21.26
C LEU A 115 -5.16 10.07 -19.81
N LEU A 116 -4.18 10.42 -18.98
CA LEU A 116 -4.17 10.21 -17.54
C LEU A 116 -4.11 11.54 -16.78
N ASP A 117 -4.76 11.58 -15.63
CA ASP A 117 -4.58 12.65 -14.64
C ASP A 117 -3.56 12.27 -13.54
N SER A 118 -3.34 13.17 -12.58
CA SER A 118 -2.39 12.96 -11.48
C SER A 118 -2.78 11.85 -10.50
N SER A 119 -4.05 11.42 -10.50
CA SER A 119 -4.56 10.33 -9.67
C SER A 119 -4.40 8.95 -10.30
N GLN A 120 -3.90 8.90 -11.55
CA GLN A 120 -3.82 7.69 -12.35
C GLN A 120 -2.37 7.36 -12.73
N SER A 121 -2.01 6.08 -12.68
CA SER A 121 -0.66 5.60 -13.04
C SER A 121 -0.65 4.13 -13.40
N TYR A 122 0.39 3.72 -14.11
CA TYR A 122 0.77 2.31 -14.29
C TYR A 122 1.92 1.96 -13.35
N ARG A 123 1.89 0.73 -12.84
CA ARG A 123 2.96 0.14 -12.02
C ARG A 123 2.97 -1.38 -12.17
N LEU A 124 3.92 -2.04 -11.51
CA LEU A 124 3.88 -3.50 -11.36
C LEU A 124 2.85 -3.89 -10.29
N PRO A 125 2.21 -5.07 -10.42
CA PRO A 125 1.36 -5.61 -9.36
C PRO A 125 2.18 -5.91 -8.10
N THR A 126 1.54 -5.87 -6.94
CA THR A 126 2.13 -6.48 -5.74
C THR A 126 2.00 -8.00 -5.73
N PRO A 127 2.81 -8.74 -4.96
CA PRO A 127 2.63 -10.18 -4.81
C PRO A 127 1.20 -10.57 -4.42
N GLU A 128 0.54 -9.78 -3.57
CA GLU A 128 -0.82 -10.01 -3.08
C GLU A 128 -1.89 -9.65 -4.12
N GLU A 129 -1.67 -8.58 -4.89
CA GLU A 129 -2.51 -8.27 -6.04
C GLU A 129 -2.40 -9.38 -7.09
N TRP A 130 -1.19 -9.90 -7.30
CA TRP A 130 -0.93 -11.02 -8.20
C TRP A 130 -1.59 -12.31 -7.70
N ASP A 131 -1.53 -12.61 -6.38
CA ASP A 131 -2.28 -13.70 -5.75
C ASP A 131 -3.79 -13.59 -6.01
N SER A 132 -4.31 -12.36 -6.01
CA SER A 132 -5.71 -12.12 -6.32
C SER A 132 -6.02 -12.40 -7.78
N ALA A 133 -5.13 -11.98 -8.69
CA ALA A 133 -5.25 -12.19 -10.12
C ALA A 133 -5.22 -13.68 -10.52
N VAL A 134 -4.35 -14.47 -9.88
CA VAL A 134 -4.27 -15.92 -10.11
C VAL A 134 -5.38 -16.71 -9.41
N GLY A 135 -6.19 -16.03 -8.59
CA GLY A 135 -7.39 -16.60 -7.97
C GLY A 135 -7.19 -17.17 -6.57
N LEU A 136 -5.99 -17.07 -5.97
CA LEU A 136 -5.78 -17.43 -4.57
C LEU A 136 -6.60 -16.53 -3.62
N ALA A 137 -6.89 -15.29 -4.04
CA ALA A 137 -7.71 -14.35 -3.24
C ALA A 137 -9.21 -14.36 -3.51
N ARG A 138 -9.70 -15.18 -4.45
CA ARG A 138 -11.12 -15.22 -4.80
C ARG A 138 -11.94 -15.91 -3.71
N GLY A 139 -12.83 -15.15 -3.08
CA GLY A 139 -13.74 -15.66 -2.05
C GLY A 139 -13.23 -15.54 -0.60
N ARG A 140 -12.11 -14.83 -0.36
CA ARG A 140 -11.54 -14.59 0.98
C ARG A 140 -12.45 -13.69 1.85
N LYS A 141 -13.48 -14.27 2.47
CA LYS A 141 -14.31 -13.61 3.51
C LYS A 141 -13.62 -13.53 4.90
N LYS A 142 -12.44 -14.16 5.08
CA LYS A 142 -11.68 -14.17 6.33
C LYS A 142 -10.18 -13.95 6.06
N LEU A 143 -9.54 -13.15 6.92
CA LEU A 143 -8.13 -12.73 6.86
C LEU A 143 -7.14 -13.70 7.53
N SER A 144 -7.59 -14.77 8.19
CA SER A 144 -6.70 -15.85 8.62
C SER A 144 -6.95 -17.07 7.74
N LEU A 145 -5.99 -17.39 6.87
CA LEU A 145 -5.94 -18.72 6.26
C LEU A 145 -5.77 -19.74 7.40
N SER A 146 -6.65 -20.72 7.48
CA SER A 146 -6.38 -21.89 8.31
C SER A 146 -5.10 -22.59 7.81
N ALA A 147 -4.48 -23.43 8.63
CA ALA A 147 -3.37 -24.25 8.14
C ALA A 147 -3.79 -25.10 6.92
N GLU A 148 -5.07 -25.50 6.86
CA GLU A 148 -5.65 -26.23 5.72
C GLU A 148 -5.77 -25.34 4.48
N ASP A 149 -6.18 -24.07 4.61
CA ASP A 149 -6.23 -23.13 3.49
C ASP A 149 -4.84 -22.83 2.93
N ARG A 150 -3.82 -22.68 3.81
CA ARG A 150 -2.41 -22.51 3.39
C ARG A 150 -1.88 -23.75 2.67
N LEU A 151 -2.17 -24.94 3.22
CA LEU A 151 -1.81 -26.22 2.62
C LEU A 151 -2.51 -26.46 1.28
N LEU A 152 -3.72 -25.92 1.09
CA LEU A 152 -4.45 -25.96 -0.18
C LEU A 152 -3.85 -24.99 -1.20
N ASP A 153 -3.57 -23.74 -0.81
CA ASP A 153 -2.92 -22.73 -1.66
C ASP A 153 -1.54 -23.19 -2.15
N ASP A 154 -0.78 -23.89 -1.31
CA ASP A 154 0.52 -24.49 -1.65
C ASP A 154 0.42 -25.62 -2.71
N ARG A 155 -0.78 -26.13 -2.98
CA ARG A 155 -1.02 -27.29 -3.86
C ARG A 155 -1.87 -26.96 -5.09
N VAL A 156 -2.36 -25.73 -5.21
CA VAL A 156 -3.20 -25.29 -6.33
C VAL A 156 -2.32 -24.64 -7.40
N TYR A 157 -2.61 -24.98 -8.65
CA TYR A 157 -2.05 -24.35 -9.84
C TYR A 157 -3.04 -23.34 -10.42
N PRO A 158 -2.59 -22.41 -11.30
CA PRO A 158 -3.50 -21.46 -11.95
C PRO A 158 -4.62 -22.12 -12.77
N TRP A 159 -4.48 -23.42 -13.10
CA TRP A 159 -5.45 -24.22 -13.84
C TRP A 159 -6.25 -25.22 -12.99
N GLY A 160 -6.04 -25.27 -11.68
CA GLY A 160 -6.69 -26.22 -10.78
C GLY A 160 -5.70 -27.10 -10.02
N GLN A 161 -6.12 -28.28 -9.58
CA GLN A 161 -5.31 -29.17 -8.73
C GLN A 161 -4.61 -30.29 -9.52
N ASP A 162 -4.87 -30.38 -10.82
CA ASP A 162 -4.36 -31.48 -11.65
C ASP A 162 -2.86 -31.32 -11.94
N TRP A 163 -2.12 -32.43 -11.75
CA TRP A 163 -0.74 -32.59 -12.21
C TRP A 163 -0.58 -33.95 -12.93
N PRO A 164 0.03 -34.02 -14.13
CA PRO A 164 0.56 -32.90 -14.93
C PRO A 164 -0.54 -31.94 -15.41
N PRO A 165 -0.19 -30.72 -15.89
CA PRO A 165 -1.18 -29.77 -16.37
C PRO A 165 -2.00 -30.34 -17.54
N PRO A 166 -3.29 -29.99 -17.68
CA PRO A 166 -4.07 -30.36 -18.86
C PRO A 166 -3.46 -29.79 -20.15
N ALA A 167 -3.57 -30.50 -21.27
CA ALA A 167 -2.93 -30.09 -22.52
C ALA A 167 -3.33 -28.66 -22.95
N LYS A 168 -2.35 -27.87 -23.41
CA LYS A 168 -2.53 -26.47 -23.87
C LYS A 168 -3.15 -25.53 -22.83
N THR A 169 -2.83 -25.74 -21.55
CA THR A 169 -3.27 -24.87 -20.46
C THR A 169 -2.36 -23.66 -20.26
N ALA A 170 -1.07 -23.79 -20.57
CA ALA A 170 -0.04 -22.77 -20.35
C ALA A 170 1.24 -23.08 -21.15
N ASN A 171 2.24 -22.20 -21.13
CA ASN A 171 3.53 -22.44 -21.80
C ASN A 171 4.62 -22.82 -20.78
N PHE A 172 5.12 -24.06 -20.84
CA PHE A 172 6.10 -24.62 -19.91
C PHE A 172 7.23 -25.34 -20.65
N ALA A 173 8.17 -25.91 -19.91
CA ALA A 173 9.16 -26.82 -20.51
C ALA A 173 8.49 -28.18 -20.81
N ASP A 174 7.72 -28.23 -21.89
CA ASP A 174 6.80 -29.33 -22.22
C ASP A 174 7.48 -30.69 -22.45
N GLY A 175 8.74 -30.69 -22.86
CA GLY A 175 9.58 -31.89 -22.98
C GLY A 175 9.93 -32.55 -21.64
N GLU A 176 9.89 -31.79 -20.55
CA GLU A 176 10.27 -32.24 -19.20
C GLU A 176 9.05 -32.64 -18.33
N ILE A 177 7.84 -32.21 -18.71
CA ILE A 177 6.60 -32.58 -18.03
C ILE A 177 5.99 -33.82 -18.71
N PRO A 178 5.84 -34.96 -18.01
CA PRO A 178 5.32 -36.19 -18.62
C PRO A 178 3.94 -36.00 -19.28
N GLY A 179 3.87 -36.21 -20.59
CA GLY A 179 2.62 -36.17 -21.35
C GLY A 179 2.09 -34.76 -21.66
N TYR A 180 2.83 -33.70 -21.32
CA TYR A 180 2.43 -32.32 -21.59
C TYR A 180 2.96 -31.83 -22.94
N ARG A 181 2.15 -31.07 -23.69
CA ARG A 181 2.54 -30.40 -24.93
C ARG A 181 1.75 -29.11 -25.06
N ASP A 182 2.46 -27.99 -25.18
CA ASP A 182 1.86 -26.67 -25.43
C ASP A 182 2.06 -26.20 -26.88
N GLY A 183 3.07 -26.75 -27.58
CA GLY A 183 3.37 -26.43 -28.97
C GLY A 183 4.34 -25.27 -29.15
N TYR A 184 4.97 -24.78 -28.08
CA TYR A 184 5.91 -23.66 -28.12
C TYR A 184 7.26 -24.06 -27.51
N PRO A 185 8.36 -24.05 -28.29
CA PRO A 185 9.68 -24.41 -27.77
C PRO A 185 10.30 -23.33 -26.86
N TYR A 186 9.76 -22.12 -26.87
CA TYR A 186 10.20 -20.94 -26.11
C TYR A 186 8.96 -20.13 -25.69
N THR A 187 9.06 -18.82 -25.50
CA THR A 187 7.89 -17.96 -25.30
C THR A 187 6.84 -18.16 -26.40
N ALA A 188 5.57 -18.02 -26.04
CA ALA A 188 4.43 -18.00 -26.95
C ALA A 188 3.92 -16.55 -27.11
N PRO A 189 3.19 -16.22 -28.19
CA PRO A 189 2.44 -14.97 -28.25
C PRO A 189 1.50 -14.88 -27.04
N VAL A 190 1.39 -13.68 -26.45
CA VAL A 190 0.48 -13.50 -25.32
C VAL A 190 -0.96 -13.81 -25.71
N GLY A 191 -1.74 -14.37 -24.80
CA GLY A 191 -3.11 -14.78 -25.04
C GLY A 191 -3.28 -16.08 -25.83
N SER A 192 -2.21 -16.87 -25.99
CA SER A 192 -2.26 -18.16 -26.70
C SER A 192 -2.99 -19.26 -25.91
N PHE A 193 -3.13 -19.10 -24.60
CA PHE A 193 -3.72 -20.07 -23.68
C PHE A 193 -5.05 -19.58 -23.11
N PRO A 194 -5.87 -20.46 -22.50
CA PRO A 194 -7.16 -20.05 -21.92
C PRO A 194 -7.01 -18.96 -20.86
N ALA A 195 -7.90 -17.97 -20.89
CA ALA A 195 -7.95 -16.92 -19.87
C ALA A 195 -8.63 -17.39 -18.57
N THR A 196 -8.33 -16.70 -17.48
CA THR A 196 -9.15 -16.75 -16.26
C THR A 196 -10.56 -16.19 -16.53
N SER A 197 -11.48 -16.37 -15.57
CA SER A 197 -12.85 -15.85 -15.74
C SER A 197 -12.97 -14.32 -15.70
N GLU A 198 -11.93 -13.60 -15.25
CA GLU A 198 -11.78 -12.14 -15.42
C GLU A 198 -11.21 -11.74 -16.77
N GLY A 199 -10.72 -12.69 -17.56
CA GLY A 199 -10.09 -12.45 -18.85
C GLY A 199 -8.59 -12.18 -18.77
N LEU A 200 -7.89 -12.67 -17.74
CA LEU A 200 -6.42 -12.61 -17.67
C LEU A 200 -5.81 -13.83 -18.35
N TYR A 201 -4.82 -13.60 -19.18
CA TYR A 201 -4.07 -14.62 -19.90
C TYR A 201 -2.68 -14.80 -19.27
N ASP A 202 -2.09 -15.97 -19.49
CA ASP A 202 -0.67 -16.27 -19.25
C ASP A 202 -0.20 -16.09 -17.79
N LEU A 203 -1.10 -16.15 -16.81
CA LEU A 203 -0.72 -16.16 -15.38
C LEU A 203 0.01 -17.45 -14.96
N ALA A 204 -0.03 -18.47 -15.82
CA ALA A 204 0.72 -19.71 -15.70
C ALA A 204 1.66 -19.83 -16.89
N GLY A 205 2.96 -19.90 -16.62
CA GLY A 205 3.97 -20.13 -17.63
C GLY A 205 4.25 -18.90 -18.49
N ASN A 206 4.70 -19.14 -19.71
CA ASN A 206 5.22 -18.14 -20.66
C ASN A 206 6.44 -17.39 -20.11
N VAL A 207 6.28 -16.34 -19.31
CA VAL A 207 7.40 -15.69 -18.61
C VAL A 207 7.12 -15.48 -17.13
N TRP A 208 8.18 -15.51 -16.33
CA TRP A 208 8.13 -15.05 -14.95
C TRP A 208 7.79 -13.56 -14.93
N GLU A 209 6.88 -13.16 -14.05
CA GLU A 209 6.41 -11.78 -13.97
C GLU A 209 6.97 -11.06 -12.74
N TRP A 210 7.67 -9.94 -12.97
CA TRP A 210 8.07 -9.04 -11.88
C TRP A 210 6.89 -8.46 -11.11
N THR A 211 7.02 -8.45 -9.78
CA THR A 211 6.11 -7.78 -8.83
C THR A 211 6.85 -6.71 -8.01
N GLN A 212 6.11 -5.82 -7.34
CA GLN A 212 6.64 -4.77 -6.45
C GLN A 212 5.92 -4.73 -5.09
N PRO A 213 6.53 -4.26 -4.00
CA PRO A 213 7.81 -3.55 -3.90
C PRO A 213 9.04 -4.47 -3.87
N VAL A 214 10.23 -3.85 -3.92
CA VAL A 214 11.53 -4.52 -3.72
C VAL A 214 11.71 -4.85 -2.24
N GLU A 215 12.18 -6.06 -1.92
CA GLU A 215 12.69 -6.32 -0.57
C GLU A 215 14.06 -5.65 -0.41
N ILE A 216 14.15 -4.63 0.44
CA ILE A 216 15.42 -3.94 0.74
C ILE A 216 16.18 -4.77 1.78
N ARG A 217 16.95 -5.75 1.31
CA ARG A 217 18.00 -6.45 2.09
C ARG A 217 19.38 -5.87 1.72
N ALA A 218 20.46 -6.42 2.27
CA ALA A 218 21.83 -6.00 1.93
C ALA A 218 22.16 -6.05 0.42
N GLN A 219 21.39 -6.83 -0.36
CA GLN A 219 21.30 -6.76 -1.82
C GLN A 219 19.81 -6.61 -2.20
N PRO A 220 19.45 -5.74 -3.17
CA PRO A 220 18.07 -5.57 -3.58
C PRO A 220 17.56 -6.83 -4.29
N THR A 221 16.50 -7.43 -3.77
CA THR A 221 15.85 -8.62 -4.35
C THR A 221 14.42 -8.30 -4.77
N GLY A 222 13.94 -8.91 -5.85
CA GLY A 222 12.55 -8.82 -6.28
C GLY A 222 11.87 -10.19 -6.33
N ILE A 223 10.54 -10.18 -6.40
CA ILE A 223 9.70 -11.38 -6.44
C ILE A 223 9.16 -11.58 -7.86
N LEU A 224 9.39 -12.78 -8.40
CA LEU A 224 8.81 -13.25 -9.65
C LEU A 224 7.66 -14.22 -9.38
N ARG A 225 6.61 -14.15 -10.19
CA ARG A 225 5.43 -15.04 -10.11
C ARG A 225 5.11 -15.71 -11.46
N GLY A 226 4.35 -16.81 -11.44
CA GLY A 226 3.70 -17.39 -12.63
C GLY A 226 4.39 -18.57 -13.32
N GLY A 227 5.71 -18.76 -13.16
CA GLY A 227 6.46 -19.75 -13.94
C GLY A 227 6.88 -19.22 -15.31
N SER A 228 7.48 -20.06 -16.16
CA SER A 228 7.84 -19.66 -17.53
C SER A 228 7.98 -20.87 -18.46
N TRP A 229 8.19 -20.62 -19.76
CA TRP A 229 8.43 -21.63 -20.80
C TRP A 229 9.60 -22.58 -20.51
N ALA A 230 10.52 -22.24 -19.59
CA ALA A 230 11.66 -23.08 -19.25
C ALA A 230 11.49 -23.87 -17.94
N TYR A 231 10.33 -23.78 -17.28
CA TYR A 231 10.10 -24.40 -15.97
C TYR A 231 9.13 -25.58 -16.07
N PHE A 232 9.42 -26.63 -15.29
CA PHE A 232 8.72 -27.91 -15.33
C PHE A 232 8.50 -28.56 -13.96
N ARG A 233 9.13 -28.02 -12.91
CA ARG A 233 8.95 -28.53 -11.54
C ARG A 233 7.58 -28.11 -11.03
N ALA A 234 6.78 -29.09 -10.62
CA ALA A 234 5.45 -28.90 -10.06
C ALA A 234 5.43 -27.77 -9.01
N GLU A 235 6.39 -27.79 -8.09
CA GLU A 235 6.47 -26.84 -6.98
C GLU A 235 6.65 -25.39 -7.45
N CYS A 236 7.36 -25.18 -8.57
CA CYS A 236 7.62 -23.85 -9.13
C CYS A 236 6.44 -23.29 -9.94
N LEU A 237 5.45 -24.12 -10.27
CA LEU A 237 4.30 -23.73 -11.09
C LEU A 237 3.02 -23.57 -10.28
N THR A 238 3.06 -23.78 -8.96
CA THR A 238 1.92 -23.53 -8.08
C THR A 238 1.58 -22.05 -8.05
N SER A 239 0.30 -21.74 -7.84
CA SER A 239 -0.19 -20.36 -7.79
C SER A 239 0.52 -19.55 -6.69
N ALA A 240 0.88 -20.18 -5.57
CA ALA A 240 1.52 -19.54 -4.42
C ALA A 240 3.04 -19.37 -4.55
N TYR A 241 3.67 -19.98 -5.56
CA TYR A 241 5.12 -19.97 -5.67
C TYR A 241 5.66 -18.56 -5.92
N GLN A 242 6.59 -18.15 -5.06
CA GLN A 242 7.32 -16.89 -5.14
C GLN A 242 8.79 -17.18 -5.42
N TYR A 243 9.30 -16.67 -6.53
CA TYR A 243 10.70 -16.82 -6.86
C TYR A 243 11.47 -15.53 -6.55
N VAL A 244 12.16 -15.53 -5.41
CA VAL A 244 12.99 -14.40 -4.97
C VAL A 244 14.33 -14.45 -5.70
N VAL A 245 14.65 -13.38 -6.43
CA VAL A 245 15.86 -13.27 -7.24
C VAL A 245 16.50 -11.88 -7.07
N PRO A 246 17.79 -11.70 -7.42
CA PRO A 246 18.40 -10.37 -7.48
C PRO A 246 17.59 -9.43 -8.38
N ALA A 247 17.33 -8.21 -7.93
CA ALA A 247 16.49 -7.25 -8.64
C ALA A 247 17.09 -6.79 -9.99
N ASP A 248 18.39 -6.99 -10.19
CA ASP A 248 19.12 -6.69 -11.42
C ASP A 248 19.17 -7.86 -12.41
N LEU A 249 18.65 -9.04 -12.02
CA LEU A 249 18.64 -10.24 -12.86
C LEU A 249 17.88 -10.01 -14.16
N ARG A 250 18.52 -10.37 -15.28
CA ARG A 250 17.90 -10.47 -16.61
C ARG A 250 18.00 -11.90 -17.09
N ALA A 251 16.89 -12.50 -17.48
CA ALA A 251 16.87 -13.85 -18.01
C ALA A 251 15.86 -13.96 -19.17
N PRO A 252 16.04 -14.92 -20.09
CA PRO A 252 15.16 -15.08 -21.25
C PRO A 252 13.78 -15.65 -20.87
N THR A 253 13.59 -15.91 -19.57
CA THR A 253 12.37 -16.42 -18.94
C THR A 253 11.67 -15.36 -18.10
N ILE A 254 12.19 -14.12 -18.03
CA ILE A 254 11.68 -13.06 -17.13
C ILE A 254 11.14 -11.90 -17.95
N GLY A 255 9.87 -11.57 -17.71
CA GLY A 255 9.15 -10.40 -18.21
C GLY A 255 8.36 -9.74 -17.08
N PHE A 256 7.22 -9.11 -17.42
CA PHE A 256 6.33 -8.47 -16.45
C PHE A 256 4.96 -8.17 -17.06
N ARG A 257 4.00 -7.83 -16.19
CA ARG A 257 2.73 -7.20 -16.58
C ARG A 257 2.50 -5.92 -15.80
N CYS A 258 1.75 -4.99 -16.40
CA CYS A 258 1.34 -3.75 -15.74
C CYS A 258 0.00 -3.92 -15.03
N VAL A 259 -0.19 -3.15 -13.97
CA VAL A 259 -1.51 -2.80 -13.44
C VAL A 259 -1.77 -1.30 -13.64
N PHE A 260 -3.03 -0.93 -13.78
CA PHE A 260 -3.48 0.45 -13.78
C PHE A 260 -4.14 0.78 -12.44
N ASP A 261 -3.68 1.86 -11.84
CA ASP A 261 -4.08 2.34 -10.52
C ASP A 261 -4.78 3.70 -10.67
N ASP A 262 -5.98 3.84 -10.09
CA ASP A 262 -6.74 5.09 -10.01
C ASP A 262 -7.11 5.35 -8.54
N LYS A 263 -6.49 6.37 -7.95
CA LYS A 263 -6.66 6.70 -6.52
C LYS A 263 -8.14 6.96 -6.16
N ARG A 264 -8.98 7.45 -7.08
CA ARG A 264 -10.41 7.69 -6.83
C ARG A 264 -11.19 6.39 -6.75
N ARG A 265 -10.90 5.44 -7.65
CA ARG A 265 -11.49 4.11 -7.63
C ARG A 265 -11.17 3.39 -6.33
N THR A 266 -9.91 3.48 -5.92
CA THR A 266 -9.43 3.00 -4.63
C THR A 266 -10.20 3.63 -3.47
N ALA A 267 -10.29 4.96 -3.42
CA ALA A 267 -11.03 5.68 -2.37
C ALA A 267 -12.52 5.29 -2.31
N ASN A 268 -13.19 5.13 -3.46
CA ASN A 268 -14.59 4.73 -3.52
C ASN A 268 -14.80 3.29 -3.03
N LEU A 269 -13.93 2.36 -3.41
CA LEU A 269 -13.99 0.97 -2.95
C LEU A 269 -13.72 0.85 -1.45
N LEU A 270 -12.78 1.64 -0.92
CA LEU A 270 -12.49 1.70 0.50
C LEU A 270 -13.66 2.30 1.28
N ALA A 271 -14.24 3.42 0.81
CA ALA A 271 -15.40 4.03 1.44
C ALA A 271 -16.63 3.10 1.44
N ALA A 272 -16.84 2.34 0.37
CA ALA A 272 -17.89 1.32 0.32
C ALA A 272 -17.62 0.18 1.32
N SER A 273 -16.38 -0.31 1.39
CA SER A 273 -15.98 -1.32 2.38
C SER A 273 -16.17 -0.83 3.82
N ASP A 274 -15.82 0.41 4.10
CA ASP A 274 -15.97 1.02 5.43
C ASP A 274 -17.45 1.24 5.78
N ALA A 275 -18.29 1.60 4.80
CA ALA A 275 -19.74 1.69 4.99
C ALA A 275 -20.37 0.33 5.30
N GLU A 276 -19.96 -0.73 4.60
CA GLU A 276 -20.40 -2.10 4.87
C GLU A 276 -19.96 -2.58 6.26
N LYS A 277 -18.70 -2.31 6.65
CA LYS A 277 -18.19 -2.63 8.00
C LYS A 277 -18.92 -1.86 9.09
N LYS A 278 -19.21 -0.58 8.86
CA LYS A 278 -19.99 0.25 9.79
C LYS A 278 -21.39 -0.31 9.96
N GLN A 279 -22.07 -0.66 8.87
CA GLN A 279 -23.38 -1.29 8.92
C GLN A 279 -23.35 -2.62 9.70
N ALA A 280 -22.36 -3.47 9.44
CA ALA A 280 -22.19 -4.73 10.16
C ALA A 280 -21.90 -4.53 11.66
N LEU A 281 -21.15 -3.48 12.03
CA LEU A 281 -20.90 -3.10 13.41
C LEU A 281 -22.17 -2.58 14.09
N ASP A 282 -22.94 -1.73 13.42
CA ASP A 282 -24.21 -1.19 13.92
C ASP A 282 -25.24 -2.31 14.14
N GLU A 283 -25.33 -3.27 13.22
CA GLU A 283 -26.15 -4.48 13.34
C GLU A 283 -25.71 -5.35 14.52
N ARG A 284 -24.39 -5.52 14.72
CA ARG A 284 -23.83 -6.28 15.85
C ARG A 284 -24.05 -5.58 17.20
N MET A 285 -23.93 -4.25 17.25
CA MET A 285 -24.23 -3.44 18.43
C MET A 285 -25.70 -3.54 18.81
N LYS A 286 -26.60 -3.50 17.82
CA LYS A 286 -28.04 -3.73 18.03
C LYS A 286 -28.31 -5.12 18.59
N ALA A 287 -27.71 -6.16 18.01
CA ALA A 287 -27.87 -7.54 18.48
C ALA A 287 -27.30 -7.77 19.91
N MET A 288 -26.18 -7.15 20.27
CA MET A 288 -25.61 -7.24 21.63
C MET A 288 -26.42 -6.50 22.69
N THR A 289 -27.14 -5.46 22.29
CA THR A 289 -28.01 -4.70 23.21
C THR A 289 -29.30 -5.47 23.52
N GLU A 290 -29.71 -6.39 22.63
CA GLU A 290 -30.96 -7.14 22.73
C GLU A 290 -30.84 -8.49 23.47
N ASN A 291 -29.65 -9.09 23.62
CA ASN A 291 -29.46 -10.38 24.31
C ASN A 291 -28.22 -10.42 25.22
N ARG A 292 -28.38 -10.11 26.52
CA ARG A 292 -27.34 -10.35 27.55
C ARG A 292 -27.41 -11.77 28.09
N LYS A 293 -26.49 -12.63 27.66
CA LYS A 293 -25.86 -13.71 28.45
C LYS A 293 -24.63 -14.21 27.70
N VAL A 294 -23.43 -13.90 28.20
CA VAL A 294 -22.18 -14.50 27.71
C VAL A 294 -21.72 -15.50 28.76
N ASP A 295 -21.49 -16.73 28.31
CA ASP A 295 -21.05 -17.85 29.13
C ASP A 295 -19.52 -17.86 29.26
N ALA A 296 -19.04 -17.86 30.50
CA ALA A 296 -17.63 -17.76 30.85
C ALA A 296 -16.80 -18.98 30.44
N THR A 297 -17.46 -20.14 30.23
CA THR A 297 -16.81 -21.40 29.87
C THR A 297 -16.27 -21.43 28.42
N ALA A 298 -16.86 -20.65 27.52
CA ALA A 298 -16.39 -20.55 26.13
C ALA A 298 -15.08 -19.77 25.98
N VAL A 299 -14.85 -18.80 26.88
CA VAL A 299 -13.64 -17.95 26.91
C VAL A 299 -12.41 -18.75 27.37
N GLU A 300 -12.61 -19.70 28.29
CA GLU A 300 -11.53 -20.48 28.88
C GLU A 300 -11.05 -21.64 27.97
N ALA A 301 -11.93 -22.17 27.12
CA ALA A 301 -11.59 -23.23 26.15
C ALA A 301 -10.69 -22.73 25.00
N LEU A 302 -10.80 -21.45 24.64
CA LEU A 302 -10.01 -20.83 23.57
C LEU A 302 -8.56 -20.55 24.01
N ARG A 303 -8.36 -20.22 25.29
CA ARG A 303 -7.05 -19.95 25.92
C ARG A 303 -6.09 -21.14 25.88
N LYS A 304 -6.60 -22.38 25.91
CA LYS A 304 -5.77 -23.59 25.97
C LYS A 304 -5.17 -24.02 24.63
N LYS A 305 -5.56 -23.42 23.51
CA LYS A 305 -5.22 -23.92 22.15
C LYS A 305 -4.08 -23.16 21.44
N MET A 306 -3.52 -22.10 22.03
CA MET A 306 -2.70 -21.10 21.30
C MET A 306 -1.28 -20.88 21.86
N GLN A 307 -0.58 -21.92 22.32
CA GLN A 307 0.83 -21.77 22.74
C GLN A 307 1.80 -22.36 21.71
N GLY A 308 2.60 -21.51 21.05
CA GLY A 308 3.75 -21.88 20.19
C GLY A 308 4.45 -20.64 19.60
N LYS A 309 5.75 -20.49 19.87
CA LYS A 309 6.63 -19.31 19.63
C LYS A 309 7.14 -19.20 18.17
N GLY A 310 7.46 -17.96 17.75
CA GLY A 310 8.16 -17.62 16.50
C GLY A 310 9.37 -16.72 16.75
N ASP A 311 10.26 -16.65 15.76
CA ASP A 311 11.69 -16.32 15.87
C ASP A 311 12.04 -14.83 15.60
N ASP A 312 13.07 -14.36 16.32
CA ASP A 312 13.66 -13.01 16.34
C ASP A 312 14.77 -12.84 15.27
N GLU A 313 14.46 -12.32 14.08
CA GLU A 313 15.51 -11.82 13.16
C GLU A 313 15.44 -10.30 12.99
N GLY A 314 16.52 -9.61 13.37
CA GLY A 314 16.77 -8.19 13.06
C GLY A 314 16.57 -7.18 14.19
N LEU A 315 16.25 -7.61 15.41
CA LEU A 315 16.22 -6.74 16.59
C LEU A 315 17.64 -6.37 17.05
N PRO A 316 17.84 -5.17 17.64
CA PRO A 316 19.12 -4.83 18.25
C PRO A 316 19.47 -5.82 19.34
N ASP A 317 20.75 -6.22 19.42
CA ASP A 317 21.24 -7.11 20.48
C ASP A 317 20.89 -6.51 21.85
N PRO A 318 20.03 -7.16 22.67
CA PRO A 318 19.60 -6.62 23.96
C PRO A 318 20.77 -6.33 24.91
N SER A 319 21.90 -7.04 24.76
CA SER A 319 23.10 -6.82 25.57
C SER A 319 23.85 -5.52 25.23
N SER A 320 23.57 -4.95 24.06
CA SER A 320 24.16 -3.69 23.57
C SER A 320 23.36 -2.43 23.96
N LEU A 321 22.13 -2.61 24.45
CA LEU A 321 21.21 -1.51 24.77
C LEU A 321 21.53 -0.87 26.13
N LYS A 322 21.35 0.44 26.21
CA LYS A 322 21.53 1.22 27.44
C LYS A 322 20.16 1.58 28.03
N PRO A 323 20.00 1.53 29.37
CA PRO A 323 18.78 1.99 30.02
C PRO A 323 18.48 3.46 29.73
N ALA A 324 17.19 3.79 29.62
CA ALA A 324 16.72 5.17 29.43
C ALA A 324 17.05 6.05 30.65
N VAL A 325 17.56 7.26 30.39
CA VAL A 325 17.96 8.24 31.40
C VAL A 325 17.49 9.64 31.02
N ALA A 326 17.19 10.48 32.02
CA ALA A 326 16.70 11.85 31.83
C ALA A 326 17.87 12.85 31.71
N ASP A 327 18.85 12.56 30.84
CA ASP A 327 20.05 13.39 30.65
C ASP A 327 20.06 14.14 29.29
N GLY A 328 19.00 14.00 28.51
CA GLY A 328 18.90 14.53 27.16
C GLY A 328 19.50 13.64 26.07
N SER A 329 19.87 12.40 26.38
CA SER A 329 20.26 11.40 25.37
C SER A 329 19.04 10.77 24.70
N THR A 330 19.25 10.29 23.46
CA THR A 330 18.29 9.44 22.76
C THR A 330 18.30 8.04 23.35
N PHE A 331 17.13 7.40 23.38
CA PHE A 331 16.97 6.04 23.88
C PHE A 331 16.46 5.12 22.77
N VAL A 332 16.90 3.86 22.77
CA VAL A 332 16.40 2.82 21.85
C VAL A 332 15.94 1.63 22.68
N ASN A 333 14.72 1.17 22.46
CA ASN A 333 14.17 0.04 23.19
C ASN A 333 14.48 -1.32 22.55
N ALA A 334 13.98 -2.39 23.16
CA ALA A 334 14.17 -3.76 22.67
C ALA A 334 13.50 -4.04 21.31
N LEU A 335 12.58 -3.19 20.84
CA LEU A 335 11.96 -3.28 19.52
C LEU A 335 12.70 -2.44 18.46
N GLY A 336 13.79 -1.76 18.83
CA GLY A 336 14.49 -0.84 17.95
C GLY A 336 13.82 0.52 17.78
N MET A 337 12.77 0.82 18.56
CA MET A 337 12.11 2.13 18.52
C MET A 337 13.03 3.19 19.13
N ARG A 338 13.27 4.27 18.37
CA ARG A 338 14.15 5.37 18.77
C ARG A 338 13.32 6.49 19.41
N PHE A 339 13.60 6.81 20.66
CA PHE A 339 13.00 7.89 21.41
C PHE A 339 13.97 9.06 21.54
N VAL A 340 13.47 10.27 21.25
CA VAL A 340 14.22 11.53 21.33
C VAL A 340 13.67 12.40 22.46
N PRO A 341 14.50 13.16 23.19
CA PRO A 341 14.02 14.06 24.22
C PRO A 341 13.05 15.10 23.65
N LEU A 342 11.88 15.24 24.27
CA LEU A 342 10.90 16.26 23.88
C LEU A 342 11.37 17.67 24.30
N GLN A 343 12.17 17.75 25.36
CA GLN A 343 12.79 18.96 25.87
C GLN A 343 14.22 18.67 26.34
N GLU A 344 15.09 19.67 26.30
CA GLU A 344 16.47 19.54 26.79
C GLU A 344 16.46 19.19 28.28
N LYS A 345 17.03 18.01 28.62
CA LYS A 345 17.09 17.46 30.00
C LYS A 345 15.70 17.25 30.66
N GLY A 346 14.65 17.07 29.86
CA GLY A 346 13.31 16.71 30.35
C GLY A 346 13.13 15.20 30.59
N PRO A 347 12.15 14.79 31.40
CA PRO A 347 11.86 13.37 31.66
C PRO A 347 11.07 12.70 30.52
N LEU A 348 10.64 13.45 29.52
CA LEU A 348 9.79 12.96 28.43
C LEU A 348 10.63 12.74 27.18
N LEU A 349 10.58 11.51 26.65
CA LEU A 349 11.14 11.16 25.36
C LEU A 349 10.02 10.70 24.45
N ILE A 350 9.98 11.19 23.23
CA ILE A 350 8.93 10.86 22.25
C ILE A 350 9.52 9.99 21.14
N CYS A 351 8.77 9.00 20.68
CA CYS A 351 9.21 8.13 19.60
C CYS A 351 9.39 8.95 18.31
N ALA A 352 10.56 8.79 17.69
CA ALA A 352 10.97 9.51 16.49
C ALA A 352 10.00 9.32 15.32
N THR A 353 9.37 8.16 15.26
CA THR A 353 8.47 7.74 14.19
C THR A 353 7.11 7.35 14.78
N GLU A 354 6.10 7.25 13.93
CA GLU A 354 4.86 6.54 14.29
C GLU A 354 5.21 5.09 14.65
N THR A 355 4.36 4.44 15.45
CA THR A 355 4.55 3.02 15.78
C THR A 355 4.36 2.21 14.51
N SER A 356 5.34 1.39 14.13
CA SER A 356 5.31 0.64 12.88
C SER A 356 4.45 -0.62 12.95
N VAL A 357 4.05 -1.15 11.79
CA VAL A 357 3.34 -2.44 11.66
C VAL A 357 4.11 -3.55 12.38
N ARG A 358 5.44 -3.60 12.20
CA ARG A 358 6.31 -4.59 12.85
C ARG A 358 6.24 -4.53 14.38
N GLU A 359 6.33 -3.33 14.95
CA GLU A 359 6.26 -3.15 16.41
C GLU A 359 4.89 -3.59 16.93
N PHE A 360 3.83 -3.14 16.28
CA PHE A 360 2.47 -3.44 16.69
C PHE A 360 2.12 -4.92 16.54
N GLU A 361 2.56 -5.58 15.46
CA GLU A 361 2.41 -7.03 15.28
C GLU A 361 3.18 -7.83 16.34
N THR A 362 4.36 -7.35 16.76
CA THR A 362 5.12 -7.97 17.85
C THR A 362 4.29 -8.00 19.13
N TRP A 363 3.65 -6.88 19.49
CA TRP A 363 2.73 -6.84 20.62
C TRP A 363 1.54 -7.77 20.44
N LEU A 364 0.88 -7.75 19.28
CA LEU A 364 -0.28 -8.59 19.03
C LEU A 364 0.06 -10.08 19.18
N ASN A 365 1.23 -10.49 18.68
CA ASN A 365 1.74 -11.86 18.82
C ASN A 365 1.99 -12.21 20.28
N ASP A 366 2.72 -11.38 21.03
CA ASP A 366 3.00 -11.58 22.46
C ASP A 366 1.71 -11.63 23.31
N ALA A 367 0.71 -10.82 22.95
CA ALA A 367 -0.57 -10.72 23.65
C ALA A 367 -1.61 -11.75 23.19
N GLY A 368 -1.33 -12.53 22.14
CA GLY A 368 -2.28 -13.45 21.53
C GLY A 368 -3.53 -12.75 20.97
N ARG A 369 -3.36 -11.54 20.42
CA ARG A 369 -4.42 -10.68 19.88
C ARG A 369 -4.42 -10.68 18.35
N THR A 370 -5.56 -10.33 17.76
CA THR A 370 -5.73 -10.21 16.30
C THR A 370 -5.94 -8.77 15.88
N TRP A 371 -5.33 -8.35 14.76
CA TRP A 371 -5.52 -7.00 14.21
C TRP A 371 -6.77 -6.90 13.34
N SER A 372 -7.93 -6.77 13.98
CA SER A 372 -9.24 -6.87 13.32
C SER A 372 -9.49 -5.84 12.21
N GLN A 373 -8.86 -4.67 12.30
CA GLN A 373 -9.08 -3.53 11.39
C GLN A 373 -7.82 -3.13 10.61
N ARG A 374 -6.84 -4.04 10.48
CA ARG A 374 -5.64 -3.80 9.68
C ARG A 374 -6.02 -3.45 8.23
N PRO A 375 -5.64 -2.26 7.72
CA PRO A 375 -5.87 -1.91 6.32
C PRO A 375 -5.11 -2.86 5.39
N SER A 376 -5.77 -3.26 4.30
CA SER A 376 -5.22 -4.25 3.35
C SER A 376 -3.97 -3.78 2.62
N PHE A 377 -3.71 -2.47 2.58
CA PHE A 377 -2.50 -1.90 1.98
C PHE A 377 -1.29 -1.89 2.92
N LEU A 378 -1.45 -2.17 4.22
CA LEU A 378 -0.34 -2.25 5.17
C LEU A 378 0.36 -3.59 5.04
N LEU A 379 1.18 -3.72 3.99
CA LEU A 379 1.83 -4.96 3.60
C LEU A 379 3.28 -5.07 4.12
N GLY A 380 3.92 -3.94 4.42
CA GLY A 380 5.31 -3.87 4.92
C GLY A 380 5.41 -3.50 6.41
N GLY A 381 6.35 -4.14 7.12
CA GLY A 381 6.58 -3.91 8.56
C GLY A 381 7.11 -2.51 8.93
N THR A 382 7.58 -1.73 7.96
CA THR A 382 8.16 -0.39 8.14
C THR A 382 7.14 0.75 7.99
N HIS A 383 5.91 0.44 7.58
CA HIS A 383 4.80 1.39 7.49
C HIS A 383 4.20 1.64 8.89
N PRO A 384 3.51 2.77 9.12
CA PRO A 384 2.83 3.01 10.38
C PRO A 384 1.71 2.00 10.60
N ALA A 385 1.54 1.57 11.84
CA ALA A 385 0.38 0.81 12.25
C ALA A 385 -0.87 1.73 12.17
N ALA A 386 -1.78 1.39 11.25
CA ALA A 386 -3.05 2.10 11.06
C ALA A 386 -4.23 1.13 11.21
N GLY A 387 -5.45 1.66 11.33
CA GLY A 387 -6.59 0.84 11.73
C GLY A 387 -6.43 0.37 13.17
N VAL A 388 -5.89 1.24 14.03
CA VAL A 388 -5.66 0.99 15.44
C VAL A 388 -6.63 1.84 16.26
N SER A 389 -7.31 1.21 17.22
CA SER A 389 -8.17 1.92 18.17
C SER A 389 -7.34 2.61 19.26
N TRP A 390 -7.87 3.62 19.90
CA TRP A 390 -7.20 4.25 21.05
C TRP A 390 -6.96 3.25 22.19
N GLU A 391 -7.91 2.34 22.38
CA GLU A 391 -7.81 1.26 23.38
C GLU A 391 -6.66 0.29 23.06
N ASP A 392 -6.46 -0.07 21.79
CA ASP A 392 -5.33 -0.90 21.39
C ASP A 392 -4.00 -0.15 21.49
N ALA A 393 -3.97 1.13 21.09
CA ALA A 393 -2.77 1.96 21.18
C ALA A 393 -2.30 2.13 22.63
N THR A 394 -3.22 2.35 23.57
CA THR A 394 -2.90 2.41 25.01
C THR A 394 -2.52 1.06 25.60
N ALA A 395 -3.16 -0.03 25.16
CA ALA A 395 -2.78 -1.38 25.56
C ALA A 395 -1.38 -1.77 25.06
N PHE A 396 -1.00 -1.35 23.85
CA PHE A 396 0.36 -1.47 23.33
C PHE A 396 1.36 -0.74 24.23
N CYS A 397 1.11 0.52 24.58
CA CYS A 397 2.00 1.28 25.48
C CYS A 397 2.14 0.61 26.86
N ALA A 398 1.05 0.09 27.42
CA ALA A 398 1.08 -0.63 28.69
C ALA A 398 1.92 -1.92 28.60
N TRP A 399 1.75 -2.71 27.54
CA TRP A 399 2.57 -3.90 27.30
C TRP A 399 4.06 -3.55 27.11
N LEU A 400 4.37 -2.52 26.34
CA LEU A 400 5.74 -2.10 26.11
C LEU A 400 6.41 -1.65 27.42
N THR A 401 5.64 -1.02 28.31
CA THR A 401 6.09 -0.62 29.65
C THR A 401 6.49 -1.83 30.48
N GLU A 402 5.61 -2.83 30.57
CA GLU A 402 5.88 -4.08 31.31
C GLU A 402 7.12 -4.80 30.75
N ARG A 403 7.19 -4.92 29.42
CA ARG A 403 8.29 -5.58 28.69
C ARG A 403 9.66 -4.94 28.99
N ASP A 404 9.75 -3.61 28.87
CA ASP A 404 11.02 -2.92 29.05
C ASP A 404 11.41 -2.74 30.52
N ARG A 405 10.44 -2.68 31.44
CA ARG A 405 10.71 -2.74 32.89
C ARG A 405 11.27 -4.11 33.27
N ALA A 406 10.68 -5.20 32.77
CA ALA A 406 11.17 -6.55 33.02
C ALA A 406 12.61 -6.73 32.52
N SER A 407 12.95 -6.07 31.41
CA SER A 407 14.29 -6.05 30.82
C SER A 407 15.22 -5.01 31.43
N LYS A 408 14.75 -4.22 32.42
CA LYS A 408 15.47 -3.11 33.07
C LYS A 408 15.99 -2.04 32.10
N LEU A 409 15.36 -1.93 30.92
CA LEU A 409 15.66 -0.90 29.93
C LEU A 409 15.04 0.46 30.29
N ILE A 410 13.95 0.45 31.06
CA ILE A 410 13.37 1.68 31.62
C ILE A 410 13.27 1.59 33.15
N PRO A 411 13.36 2.72 33.88
CA PRO A 411 13.17 2.75 35.33
C PRO A 411 11.81 2.20 35.78
N ALA A 412 11.72 1.69 37.02
CA ALA A 412 10.46 1.16 37.57
C ALA A 412 9.31 2.18 37.59
N LYS A 413 9.62 3.47 37.74
CA LYS A 413 8.64 4.57 37.70
C LYS A 413 8.29 5.05 36.28
N ALA A 414 9.06 4.64 35.27
CA ALA A 414 8.89 5.09 33.90
C ALA A 414 7.82 4.28 33.17
N SER A 415 7.09 4.89 32.25
CA SER A 415 6.06 4.22 31.44
C SER A 415 5.93 4.82 30.06
N TYR A 416 5.62 3.97 29.08
CA TYR A 416 5.14 4.42 27.78
C TYR A 416 3.65 4.75 27.85
N ARG A 417 3.26 5.78 27.12
CA ARG A 417 1.87 6.22 26.92
C ARG A 417 1.73 6.93 25.57
N LEU A 418 0.49 7.25 25.20
CA LEU A 418 0.25 8.18 24.10
C LEU A 418 0.69 9.59 24.52
N PRO A 419 1.16 10.44 23.59
CA PRO A 419 1.41 11.83 23.89
C PRO A 419 0.10 12.52 24.28
N ARG A 420 0.18 13.47 25.21
CA ARG A 420 -0.91 14.40 25.46
C ARG A 420 -0.96 15.46 24.35
N ASP A 421 -2.12 16.05 24.09
CA ASP A 421 -2.33 17.13 23.12
C ASP A 421 -1.25 18.22 23.16
N PRO A 422 -0.91 18.81 24.33
CA PRO A 422 0.17 19.82 24.39
C PRO A 422 1.58 19.25 24.15
N GLU A 423 1.81 17.97 24.49
CA GLU A 423 3.10 17.31 24.22
C GLU A 423 3.25 17.03 22.71
N TRP A 424 2.17 16.65 22.04
CA TRP A 424 2.11 16.48 20.59
C TRP A 424 2.35 17.82 19.88
N SER A 425 1.71 18.90 20.32
CA SER A 425 1.96 20.24 19.76
C SER A 425 3.42 20.67 19.91
N LEU A 426 3.99 20.47 21.10
CA LEU A 426 5.40 20.77 21.35
C LEU A 426 6.32 19.95 20.43
N ALA A 427 6.01 18.66 20.27
CA ALA A 427 6.73 17.75 19.38
C ALA A 427 6.68 18.21 17.92
N ALA A 428 5.52 18.71 17.48
CA ALA A 428 5.32 19.23 16.14
C ALA A 428 5.88 20.66 15.92
N GLY A 429 6.47 21.27 16.96
CA GLY A 429 7.13 22.58 16.87
C GLY A 429 6.27 23.77 17.28
N LEU A 430 5.02 23.54 17.68
CA LEU A 430 4.09 24.59 18.10
C LEU A 430 4.28 24.92 19.58
N LYS A 431 4.92 26.06 19.86
CA LYS A 431 5.23 26.54 21.22
C LYS A 431 4.26 27.64 21.63
N ASN A 432 3.93 27.69 22.93
CA ASN A 432 3.13 28.75 23.54
C ASN A 432 1.68 28.84 23.04
N GLU A 433 1.02 27.70 22.77
CA GLU A 433 -0.40 27.69 22.43
C GLU A 433 -1.27 28.31 23.55
N THR A 434 -2.31 29.03 23.14
CA THR A 434 -3.36 29.56 24.02
C THR A 434 -4.61 28.69 23.90
N GLY A 435 -5.36 28.56 25.00
CA GLY A 435 -6.55 27.71 25.08
C GLY A 435 -6.51 26.74 26.24
N ALA A 436 -7.63 26.61 26.94
CA ALA A 436 -7.73 25.81 28.16
C ALA A 436 -7.71 24.30 27.89
N ASP A 437 -8.20 23.87 26.73
CA ASP A 437 -8.43 22.47 26.39
C ASP A 437 -8.22 22.22 24.87
N PRO A 438 -8.21 20.95 24.41
CA PRO A 438 -7.99 20.63 22.99
C PRO A 438 -8.98 21.31 22.03
N ALA A 439 -10.24 21.51 22.43
CA ALA A 439 -11.25 22.16 21.59
C ALA A 439 -10.96 23.66 21.45
N ALA A 440 -10.58 24.34 22.54
CA ALA A 440 -10.21 25.75 22.52
C ALA A 440 -8.91 26.01 21.74
N ARG A 441 -7.98 25.04 21.67
CA ARG A 441 -6.73 25.15 20.91
C ARG A 441 -6.91 24.83 19.42
N HIS A 442 -7.98 24.13 19.04
CA HIS A 442 -8.24 23.76 17.66
C HIS A 442 -8.31 24.98 16.74
N LEU A 443 -7.39 25.05 15.76
CA LEU A 443 -7.29 26.18 14.81
C LEU A 443 -7.03 27.55 15.46
N ALA A 444 -6.56 27.58 16.72
CA ALA A 444 -6.21 28.82 17.41
C ALA A 444 -4.96 29.48 16.77
N ASP A 445 -4.01 28.67 16.30
CA ASP A 445 -2.88 29.12 15.46
C ASP A 445 -3.14 28.72 14.00
N LYS A 446 -3.31 29.70 13.12
CA LYS A 446 -3.58 29.49 11.68
C LYS A 446 -2.34 29.68 10.80
N THR A 447 -1.17 29.71 11.41
CA THR A 447 0.10 30.11 10.78
C THR A 447 1.17 29.02 10.84
N HIS A 448 0.98 27.97 11.63
CA HIS A 448 2.00 26.93 11.79
C HIS A 448 1.63 25.62 11.08
N TYR A 449 2.55 25.11 10.27
CA TYR A 449 2.45 23.80 9.62
C TYR A 449 3.67 22.94 9.98
N PRO A 450 3.54 21.61 10.06
CA PRO A 450 4.64 20.74 10.52
C PRO A 450 5.94 20.82 9.68
N TRP A 451 5.85 21.22 8.41
CA TRP A 451 6.99 21.32 7.49
C TRP A 451 7.55 22.74 7.34
N THR A 452 6.91 23.78 7.89
CA THR A 452 7.40 25.16 7.74
C THR A 452 7.06 26.05 8.95
N PRO A 453 8.02 26.89 9.39
CA PRO A 453 7.74 27.93 10.36
C PRO A 453 7.10 29.19 9.75
N LYS A 454 6.89 29.25 8.43
CA LYS A 454 6.36 30.43 7.73
C LYS A 454 4.85 30.31 7.47
N ALA A 455 4.09 31.31 7.93
CA ALA A 455 2.64 31.39 7.87
C ALA A 455 2.00 31.19 6.48
N ASP A 456 2.67 31.66 5.42
CA ASP A 456 2.09 31.69 4.08
C ASP A 456 2.43 30.46 3.23
N ASP A 457 3.31 29.58 3.70
CA ASP A 457 3.82 28.43 2.94
C ASP A 457 3.12 27.12 3.35
N TRP A 458 1.78 27.15 3.35
CA TRP A 458 0.94 26.03 3.79
C TRP A 458 1.08 24.78 2.93
N LYS A 459 1.65 24.88 1.73
CA LYS A 459 1.86 23.72 0.87
C LYS A 459 3.12 23.00 1.33
N PRO A 460 3.09 21.67 1.50
CA PRO A 460 4.30 20.94 1.82
C PRO A 460 5.29 21.08 0.65
N PRO A 461 6.59 21.26 0.94
CA PRO A 461 7.63 20.97 -0.04
C PRO A 461 7.40 19.60 -0.69
N ALA A 462 7.80 19.46 -1.96
CA ALA A 462 7.64 18.18 -2.65
C ALA A 462 8.32 17.05 -1.85
N LEU A 463 7.63 15.92 -1.71
CA LEU A 463 8.12 14.73 -1.00
C LEU A 463 8.42 14.92 0.50
N SER A 464 7.98 16.02 1.13
CA SER A 464 8.24 16.25 2.56
C SER A 464 7.13 15.78 3.51
N ALA A 465 5.99 15.39 2.96
CA ALA A 465 4.82 14.94 3.70
C ALA A 465 4.03 13.96 2.83
N ASN A 466 3.47 12.92 3.45
CA ASN A 466 2.59 11.97 2.78
C ASN A 466 1.13 12.37 3.01
N LEU A 467 0.47 12.94 2.00
CA LEU A 467 -0.85 13.59 2.08
C LEU A 467 -1.70 13.20 0.86
N ASP A 468 -2.94 13.67 0.76
CA ASP A 468 -3.70 13.57 -0.51
C ASP A 468 -3.23 14.69 -1.46
N ALA A 469 -2.03 14.54 -2.03
CA ALA A 469 -1.42 15.52 -2.92
C ALA A 469 -2.25 15.78 -4.19
N THR A 470 -3.19 14.90 -4.54
CA THR A 470 -4.08 15.10 -5.71
C THR A 470 -4.97 16.33 -5.56
N LYS A 471 -5.23 16.77 -4.32
CA LYS A 471 -6.06 17.93 -4.00
C LYS A 471 -5.26 19.15 -3.57
N ILE A 472 -3.92 19.06 -3.52
CA ILE A 472 -3.03 20.16 -3.18
C ILE A 472 -2.22 20.55 -4.43
N SER A 473 -2.66 21.62 -5.10
CA SER A 473 -2.02 22.09 -6.34
C SER A 473 -0.53 22.39 -6.14
N GLY A 474 0.34 21.73 -6.92
CA GLY A 474 1.78 21.92 -6.89
C GLY A 474 2.54 21.03 -5.89
N THR A 475 1.84 20.14 -5.18
CA THR A 475 2.43 19.15 -4.27
C THR A 475 2.44 17.77 -4.94
N THR A 476 3.47 16.97 -4.65
CA THR A 476 3.60 15.58 -5.10
C THR A 476 4.11 14.71 -3.95
N ASP A 477 3.59 13.48 -3.86
CA ASP A 477 4.07 12.40 -3.00
C ASP A 477 4.46 11.18 -3.85
N THR A 478 5.14 10.21 -3.23
CA THR A 478 5.60 8.97 -3.87
C THR A 478 4.81 7.72 -3.45
N TYR A 479 3.86 7.87 -2.53
CA TYR A 479 3.17 6.75 -1.90
C TYR A 479 1.68 6.81 -2.16
N SER A 480 1.10 5.67 -2.56
CA SER A 480 -0.35 5.56 -2.81
C SER A 480 -1.19 5.50 -1.52
N TYR A 481 -0.57 5.13 -0.39
CA TYR A 481 -1.19 5.04 0.93
C TYR A 481 -0.21 5.59 1.97
N THR A 482 -0.07 4.94 3.12
CA THR A 482 1.03 5.21 4.06
C THR A 482 2.41 4.99 3.42
N ALA A 483 3.40 5.72 3.90
CA ALA A 483 4.81 5.60 3.59
C ALA A 483 5.55 4.93 4.76
N PRO A 484 6.78 4.40 4.56
CA PRO A 484 7.65 4.03 5.67
C PRO A 484 7.81 5.18 6.68
N VAL A 485 7.83 4.86 7.97
CA VAL A 485 7.71 5.85 9.06
C VAL A 485 8.91 6.80 9.22
N ASP A 486 9.96 6.63 8.41
CA ASP A 486 11.18 7.43 8.35
C ASP A 486 11.47 8.01 6.95
N SER A 487 10.45 8.07 6.09
CA SER A 487 10.59 8.47 4.69
C SER A 487 10.71 9.99 4.47
N ALA A 488 10.03 10.80 5.28
CA ALA A 488 10.10 12.25 5.22
C ALA A 488 11.32 12.82 5.95
N ARG A 489 11.53 14.13 5.78
CA ARG A 489 12.56 14.86 6.53
C ARG A 489 12.12 15.03 7.99
N ALA A 490 12.99 14.63 8.92
CA ALA A 490 12.77 14.89 10.34
C ALA A 490 12.75 16.39 10.68
N ASN A 491 11.93 16.77 11.67
CA ASN A 491 11.91 18.12 12.22
C ASN A 491 13.15 18.42 13.08
N ALA A 492 13.21 19.62 13.68
CA ALA A 492 14.37 20.11 14.41
C ALA A 492 14.82 19.24 15.61
N ILE A 493 13.94 18.38 16.15
CA ILE A 493 14.24 17.47 17.26
C ILE A 493 14.35 16.01 16.81
N GLY A 494 14.32 15.74 15.50
CA GLY A 494 14.53 14.41 14.94
C GLY A 494 13.27 13.53 14.86
N LEU A 495 12.08 14.15 14.85
CA LEU A 495 10.80 13.48 14.64
C LEU A 495 10.38 13.49 13.18
N TYR A 496 9.86 12.37 12.70
CA TYR A 496 9.40 12.13 11.34
C TYR A 496 7.87 12.15 11.28
N GLU A 497 7.34 12.46 10.10
CA GLU A 497 5.92 12.34 9.74
C GLU A 497 4.96 13.10 10.68
N MET A 498 5.40 14.22 11.27
CA MET A 498 4.54 15.05 12.15
C MET A 498 3.39 15.78 11.39
N GLY A 499 3.33 15.64 10.07
CA GLY A 499 2.38 16.32 9.20
C GLY A 499 2.00 15.46 7.99
N GLY A 500 1.25 14.39 8.23
CA GLY A 500 0.84 13.44 7.20
C GLY A 500 1.07 12.00 7.64
N ASN A 501 1.13 11.11 6.65
CA ASN A 501 1.23 9.66 6.82
C ASN A 501 0.00 9.07 7.54
N VAL A 502 -0.02 8.94 8.86
CA VAL A 502 -1.26 8.66 9.60
C VAL A 502 -1.54 9.72 10.65
N SER A 503 -2.83 9.96 10.91
CA SER A 503 -3.22 10.74 12.07
C SER A 503 -2.90 9.97 13.33
N GLU A 504 -2.64 10.69 14.42
CA GLU A 504 -2.13 10.10 15.64
C GLU A 504 -3.11 10.28 16.80
N TRP A 505 -3.45 9.18 17.45
CA TRP A 505 -4.15 9.20 18.73
C TRP A 505 -3.33 9.93 19.81
N CYS A 506 -3.99 10.84 20.53
CA CYS A 506 -3.48 11.44 21.76
C CYS A 506 -4.20 10.87 23.00
N GLU A 507 -3.59 11.02 24.16
CA GLU A 507 -4.14 10.52 25.44
C GLU A 507 -5.44 11.23 25.85
N ASP A 508 -5.57 12.52 25.54
CA ASP A 508 -6.63 13.38 26.04
C ASP A 508 -8.03 13.01 25.54
N ALA A 509 -9.00 13.09 26.44
CA ALA A 509 -10.41 13.08 26.09
C ALA A 509 -10.80 14.38 25.39
N TRP A 510 -11.77 14.29 24.47
CA TRP A 510 -12.33 15.49 23.87
C TRP A 510 -13.21 16.26 24.89
N PRO A 511 -13.09 17.59 25.01
CA PRO A 511 -13.91 18.38 25.92
C PRO A 511 -15.41 18.20 25.66
N GLY A 512 -16.16 17.80 26.69
CA GLY A 512 -17.59 17.53 26.59
C GLY A 512 -17.97 16.17 25.97
N ALA A 513 -16.99 15.38 25.49
CA ALA A 513 -17.20 14.04 24.93
C ALA A 513 -16.17 13.04 25.51
N PRO A 514 -16.37 12.53 26.74
CA PRO A 514 -15.38 11.73 27.46
C PRO A 514 -15.09 10.36 26.85
N GLU A 515 -15.92 9.89 25.91
CA GLU A 515 -15.70 8.65 25.14
C GLU A 515 -14.91 8.89 23.85
N GLU A 516 -14.69 10.15 23.49
CA GLU A 516 -13.92 10.55 22.33
C GLU A 516 -12.53 10.99 22.74
N ARG A 517 -11.56 10.79 21.85
CA ARG A 517 -10.15 11.05 22.08
C ARG A 517 -9.60 11.96 21.00
N VAL A 518 -8.64 12.78 21.39
CA VAL A 518 -7.99 13.75 20.50
C VAL A 518 -7.16 13.02 19.44
N ILE A 519 -7.21 13.52 18.22
CA ILE A 519 -6.46 13.05 17.04
C ILE A 519 -5.71 14.25 16.44
N ARG A 520 -4.45 14.05 16.02
CA ARG A 520 -3.55 15.09 15.48
C ARG A 520 -2.83 14.62 14.20
N GLY A 521 -2.13 15.54 13.52
CA GLY A 521 -1.11 15.21 12.52
C GLY A 521 -1.53 15.19 11.05
N GLY A 522 -2.82 15.02 10.75
CA GLY A 522 -3.24 14.75 9.37
C GLY A 522 -2.84 13.35 8.92
N SER A 523 -3.05 13.00 7.66
CA SER A 523 -2.81 11.64 7.14
C SER A 523 -2.64 11.65 5.63
N TRP A 524 -2.35 10.48 5.03
CA TRP A 524 -2.33 10.27 3.58
C TRP A 524 -3.67 10.58 2.88
N LEU A 525 -4.76 10.80 3.63
CA LEU A 525 -6.06 11.28 3.13
C LEU A 525 -6.28 12.78 3.34
N SER A 526 -5.39 13.48 4.03
CA SER A 526 -5.56 14.89 4.38
C SER A 526 -5.05 15.79 3.26
N PHE A 527 -5.86 16.79 2.91
CA PHE A 527 -5.54 17.78 1.87
C PHE A 527 -6.03 19.19 2.20
N ASP A 528 -6.97 19.31 3.13
CA ASP A 528 -7.56 20.58 3.49
C ASP A 528 -6.54 21.44 4.25
N LYS A 529 -6.44 22.71 3.86
CA LYS A 529 -5.46 23.64 4.42
C LYS A 529 -5.58 23.76 5.94
N ASP A 530 -6.80 23.85 6.47
CA ASP A 530 -7.00 24.04 7.91
C ASP A 530 -6.76 22.72 8.67
N ALA A 531 -7.09 21.57 8.08
CA ALA A 531 -6.80 20.25 8.66
C ALA A 531 -5.30 19.94 8.79
N LEU A 532 -4.45 20.60 8.01
CA LEU A 532 -3.00 20.41 7.99
C LEU A 532 -2.22 21.35 8.93
N LEU A 533 -2.90 22.30 9.56
CA LEU A 533 -2.28 23.15 10.58
C LEU A 533 -1.80 22.31 11.75
N THR A 534 -0.65 22.65 12.31
CA THR A 534 -0.15 21.99 13.53
C THR A 534 -1.13 22.14 14.69
N SER A 535 -1.96 23.19 14.69
CA SER A 535 -3.02 23.39 15.70
C SER A 535 -4.33 22.65 15.41
N ALA A 536 -4.44 21.89 14.31
CA ALA A 536 -5.66 21.19 13.93
C ALA A 536 -5.88 19.92 14.76
N ARG A 537 -6.89 19.92 15.63
CA ARG A 537 -7.37 18.74 16.34
C ARG A 537 -8.55 18.15 15.57
N SER A 538 -8.67 16.85 15.59
CA SER A 538 -9.95 16.17 15.41
C SER A 538 -10.18 15.24 16.59
N HIS A 539 -11.30 14.54 16.60
CA HIS A 539 -11.60 13.57 17.64
C HIS A 539 -12.50 12.48 17.07
N ALA A 540 -12.44 11.30 17.69
CA ALA A 540 -13.33 10.19 17.41
C ALA A 540 -13.50 9.34 18.66
N LEU A 541 -14.54 8.49 18.67
CA LEU A 541 -14.76 7.51 19.73
C LEU A 541 -13.52 6.62 19.91
N LYS A 542 -13.15 6.33 21.16
CA LYS A 542 -11.93 5.59 21.51
C LYS A 542 -11.84 4.17 20.92
N ASN A 543 -12.97 3.59 20.51
CA ASN A 543 -13.05 2.26 19.89
C ASN A 543 -13.01 2.29 18.35
N VAL A 544 -12.99 3.47 17.73
CA VAL A 544 -12.87 3.60 16.28
C VAL A 544 -11.46 3.25 15.83
N ALA A 545 -11.35 2.55 14.72
CA ALA A 545 -10.10 2.26 14.03
C ALA A 545 -10.29 2.63 12.55
N ARG A 546 -9.45 3.52 12.03
CA ARG A 546 -9.52 3.99 10.63
C ARG A 546 -8.21 3.72 9.91
N ALA A 547 -8.27 3.51 8.59
CA ALA A 547 -7.10 3.18 7.79
C ALA A 547 -6.05 4.31 7.70
N ASP A 548 -6.44 5.53 8.09
CA ASP A 548 -5.59 6.72 8.15
C ASP A 548 -5.22 7.13 9.57
N LEU A 549 -5.51 6.29 10.58
CA LEU A 549 -5.35 6.58 12.00
C LEU A 549 -4.48 5.52 12.68
N GLY A 550 -3.34 5.98 13.19
CA GLY A 550 -2.38 5.22 13.98
C GLY A 550 -2.02 5.97 15.26
N PHE A 551 -0.78 5.79 15.72
CA PHE A 551 -0.32 6.41 16.96
C PHE A 551 1.20 6.41 17.09
N ARG A 552 1.68 7.21 18.04
CA ARG A 552 3.07 7.34 18.44
C ARG A 552 3.21 7.13 19.94
N CYS A 553 4.31 6.54 20.36
CA CYS A 553 4.60 6.35 21.78
C CYS A 553 5.40 7.52 22.36
N LEU A 554 5.12 7.86 23.62
CA LEU A 554 5.92 8.73 24.46
C LEU A 554 6.35 7.96 25.71
N LEU A 555 7.65 7.95 26.00
CA LEU A 555 8.23 7.45 27.23
C LEU A 555 8.30 8.58 28.26
N ASP A 556 7.59 8.39 29.36
CA ASP A 556 7.68 9.24 30.54
C ASP A 556 8.59 8.56 31.55
N LEU A 557 9.76 9.14 31.84
CA LEU A 557 10.69 8.60 32.83
C LEU A 557 10.24 8.82 34.28
N GLY A 558 9.09 9.49 34.46
CA GLY A 558 8.60 9.99 35.73
C GLY A 558 9.39 11.23 36.17
N THR A 559 8.71 12.18 36.81
CA THR A 559 9.41 13.26 37.51
C THR A 559 10.40 12.68 38.52
N PRO A 560 11.60 13.28 38.70
CA PRO A 560 12.57 12.92 39.73
C PRO A 560 11.93 12.57 41.06
#